data_AF-A0A351L465-F1
#
_entry.id   AF-A0A351L465-F1
#
_cell.length_a   1.000
_cell.length_b   1.000
_cell.length_c   1.000
_cell.angle_alpha   90.00
_cell.angle_beta   90.00
_cell.angle_gamma   90.00
#
_symmetry.space_group_name_H-M   'P 1'
#
loop_
_entity.id
_entity.type
_entity.pdbx_description
1 polymer ?
#
loop_
_entity_poly.entity_id
_entity_poly.type
_entity_poly.pdbx_seq_one_letter_code
_entity_poly.pdbx_strand_id
1 'polypeptide(L)'
;MTNKQLLDHSNGNGNGNGKHNGSTTVKEFKPIYLPSPEPVAPKAVEFKPSEQPVLIGRPGWWSHAFVWVIVGITASGIAWACIAPIEQAVPAIGKLEAVGAARELRAPNGGVVREIFVKDGQRVKKGDLLLTFDPRAPQADLESLKKLRDTLLKENQFYNDAKNGNMAGGTPEWRSLMESRNALLSENEYFRAQLSGGRTAGSGGGDFNANQQRLLVASRAEIQSRVAAARLQVQELGTQLGQVRGLLEASRKQLPMQQAQLETAKQRLLTARDQLTTAQAQLPRAVEQLQTARAQLNRAVEQLQTARSQLPKAIEQWEVAKAQLPRAAEQLLVARAQVPKAAERMETARQLLETDQALYNKIKPVVDAGALSELQAQRQQQQILTRRQEVAQSEAEILTRRNEVVTRESEMLRRRQEISAGESEILRRRQEITAGESEILRRRQG
;
A
#
# COMPACT_ATOMS: atom_id res chain seq x y z
N MET A 1 22.68 1.43 -35.20
CA MET A 1 23.87 0.74 -35.75
C MET A 1 23.38 -0.55 -36.38
N THR A 2 23.35 -0.67 -37.71
CA THR A 2 24.40 -1.27 -38.56
C THR A 2 24.69 -2.73 -38.19
N ASN A 3 24.77 -3.70 -39.13
CA ASN A 3 24.46 -3.71 -40.56
C ASN A 3 24.45 -5.19 -41.05
N LYS A 4 24.06 -5.43 -42.31
CA LYS A 4 24.82 -6.19 -43.35
C LYS A 4 25.90 -7.23 -42.92
N GLN A 5 26.16 -8.35 -43.63
CA GLN A 5 26.13 -8.54 -45.09
C GLN A 5 26.46 -9.99 -45.52
N LEU A 6 26.22 -10.30 -46.81
CA LEU A 6 26.92 -11.29 -47.69
C LEU A 6 26.75 -12.80 -47.34
N LEU A 7 26.34 -13.66 -48.27
CA LEU A 7 27.15 -14.32 -49.34
C LEU A 7 28.35 -15.11 -48.73
N ASP A 8 28.63 -16.37 -49.09
CA ASP A 8 28.35 -17.02 -50.39
C ASP A 8 28.40 -18.57 -50.37
N HIS A 9 27.97 -19.15 -51.49
CA HIS A 9 28.47 -20.37 -52.16
C HIS A 9 28.32 -21.82 -51.61
N SER A 10 28.10 -22.70 -52.60
CA SER A 10 28.58 -24.08 -52.74
C SER A 10 27.89 -25.23 -51.98
N ASN A 11 26.93 -25.85 -52.70
CA ASN A 11 27.04 -27.22 -53.22
C ASN A 11 27.94 -28.22 -52.43
N GLY A 12 27.32 -29.26 -51.87
CA GLY A 12 27.99 -30.37 -51.18
C GLY A 12 27.11 -31.62 -51.13
N ASN A 13 27.29 -32.50 -52.11
CA ASN A 13 26.63 -33.82 -52.18
C ASN A 13 27.15 -34.76 -51.08
N GLY A 14 26.26 -35.49 -50.39
CA GLY A 14 26.71 -36.62 -49.57
C GLY A 14 25.67 -37.24 -48.63
N ASN A 15 25.77 -38.56 -48.53
CA ASN A 15 25.22 -39.45 -47.50
C ASN A 15 23.72 -39.83 -47.61
N GLY A 16 23.32 -41.10 -47.50
CA GLY A 16 24.11 -42.30 -47.21
C GLY A 16 23.50 -43.14 -46.09
N ASN A 17 22.39 -43.81 -46.41
CA ASN A 17 21.93 -45.10 -45.88
C ASN A 17 22.16 -45.48 -44.39
N GLY A 18 21.08 -45.44 -43.61
CA GLY A 18 20.47 -46.64 -43.03
C GLY A 18 21.09 -47.32 -41.79
N LYS A 19 20.28 -47.43 -40.71
CA LYS A 19 20.33 -48.35 -39.53
C LYS A 19 19.29 -47.84 -38.50
N HIS A 20 18.56 -48.62 -37.69
CA HIS A 20 18.36 -50.05 -37.43
C HIS A 20 16.82 -50.29 -37.39
N ASN A 21 16.21 -51.39 -37.86
CA ASN A 21 16.29 -52.81 -37.47
C ASN A 21 15.78 -53.13 -36.05
N GLY A 22 14.70 -53.92 -35.97
CA GLY A 22 14.07 -54.42 -34.75
C GLY A 22 13.23 -55.66 -35.07
N SER A 23 13.75 -56.85 -34.72
CA SER A 23 13.19 -58.15 -35.09
C SER A 23 12.46 -58.80 -33.91
N THR A 24 11.44 -59.64 -34.17
CA THR A 24 11.22 -60.91 -33.43
C THR A 24 10.44 -61.91 -34.30
N THR A 25 10.88 -63.18 -34.26
CA THR A 25 10.39 -64.36 -34.99
C THR A 25 9.92 -65.43 -33.97
N VAL A 26 9.48 -66.67 -34.26
CA VAL A 26 9.54 -67.63 -35.40
C VAL A 26 8.31 -68.56 -35.30
N LYS A 27 7.87 -69.26 -36.38
CA LYS A 27 7.56 -70.74 -36.43
C LYS A 27 6.59 -71.14 -37.57
N GLU A 28 6.70 -72.29 -38.27
CA GLU A 28 7.77 -73.32 -38.34
C GLU A 28 7.56 -74.28 -39.57
N PHE A 29 8.62 -74.55 -40.36
CA PHE A 29 8.98 -75.82 -41.07
C PHE A 29 7.95 -76.53 -42.01
N LYS A 30 8.31 -77.41 -42.98
CA LYS A 30 9.47 -78.33 -43.14
C LYS A 30 10.09 -78.32 -44.57
N PRO A 31 11.27 -78.98 -44.78
CA PRO A 31 12.15 -78.75 -45.94
C PRO A 31 12.25 -79.96 -46.90
N ILE A 32 13.14 -79.89 -47.91
CA ILE A 32 14.04 -80.98 -48.36
C ILE A 32 15.24 -80.39 -49.15
N TYR A 33 16.30 -81.18 -49.30
CA TYR A 33 17.69 -80.79 -49.53
C TYR A 33 18.17 -81.11 -50.97
N LEU A 34 18.98 -80.21 -51.58
CA LEU A 34 20.19 -80.41 -52.44
C LEU A 34 20.28 -81.59 -53.45
N PRO A 35 20.88 -81.39 -54.66
CA PRO A 35 22.31 -81.05 -54.75
C PRO A 35 22.76 -80.01 -55.80
N SER A 36 23.97 -79.48 -55.56
CA SER A 36 24.90 -78.87 -56.52
C SER A 36 26.20 -79.69 -56.46
N PRO A 37 26.89 -80.00 -57.59
CA PRO A 37 28.08 -79.24 -58.04
C PRO A 37 28.08 -78.96 -59.58
N GLU A 38 28.65 -77.88 -60.13
CA GLU A 38 30.09 -77.58 -60.43
C GLU A 38 30.79 -78.55 -61.43
N PRO A 39 31.95 -78.20 -62.06
CA PRO A 39 32.40 -76.90 -62.60
C PRO A 39 33.19 -76.98 -63.94
N VAL A 40 33.23 -75.92 -64.76
CA VAL A 40 34.45 -75.60 -65.56
C VAL A 40 34.60 -74.09 -65.76
N ALA A 41 35.76 -73.56 -65.40
CA ALA A 41 36.23 -72.20 -65.64
C ALA A 41 37.72 -72.29 -66.08
N PRO A 42 38.45 -71.19 -66.30
CA PRO A 42 38.16 -69.94 -67.01
C PRO A 42 39.18 -69.72 -68.16
N LYS A 43 39.21 -68.53 -68.77
CA LYS A 43 40.48 -67.80 -69.03
C LYS A 43 40.25 -66.34 -69.41
N ALA A 44 41.17 -65.47 -69.01
CA ALA A 44 41.09 -64.03 -69.22
C ALA A 44 42.49 -63.42 -69.46
N VAL A 45 42.49 -62.30 -70.19
CA VAL A 45 43.55 -61.28 -70.36
C VAL A 45 44.87 -61.70 -71.03
N GLU A 46 45.31 -60.90 -72.01
CA GLU A 46 46.72 -60.49 -72.11
C GLU A 46 46.85 -59.07 -72.71
N PHE A 47 47.92 -58.36 -72.32
CA PHE A 47 48.20 -56.94 -72.61
C PHE A 47 49.72 -56.72 -72.49
N LYS A 48 50.40 -56.05 -73.46
CA LYS A 48 51.70 -55.32 -73.28
C LYS A 48 52.23 -54.63 -74.57
N PRO A 49 53.20 -53.68 -74.51
CA PRO A 49 53.38 -52.60 -75.50
C PRO A 49 54.84 -52.41 -76.06
N SER A 50 55.09 -51.21 -76.63
CA SER A 50 56.37 -50.45 -76.87
C SER A 50 57.26 -50.65 -78.12
N GLU A 51 57.32 -49.57 -78.94
CA GLU A 51 58.49 -48.81 -79.48
C GLU A 51 59.49 -49.34 -80.54
N GLN A 52 59.46 -48.72 -81.75
CA GLN A 52 60.54 -48.02 -82.53
C GLN A 52 61.92 -48.69 -82.85
N PRO A 53 62.75 -48.14 -83.79
CA PRO A 53 62.50 -47.45 -85.08
C PRO A 53 63.45 -47.94 -86.23
N VAL A 54 63.42 -47.30 -87.42
CA VAL A 54 64.59 -46.70 -88.15
C VAL A 54 64.18 -46.27 -89.58
N LEU A 55 64.49 -45.01 -89.94
CA LEU A 55 64.32 -44.41 -91.27
C LEU A 55 65.64 -43.76 -91.73
N ILE A 56 66.26 -44.24 -92.82
CA ILE A 56 67.28 -43.55 -93.65
C ILE A 56 67.20 -44.16 -95.08
N GLY A 57 67.31 -43.47 -96.23
CA GLY A 57 67.35 -42.02 -96.47
C GLY A 57 68.13 -41.58 -97.74
N ARG A 58 67.45 -41.48 -98.91
CA ARG A 58 67.82 -40.74 -100.16
C ARG A 58 69.07 -41.20 -100.96
N PRO A 59 69.13 -40.97 -102.31
CA PRO A 59 69.18 -39.63 -102.97
C PRO A 59 67.89 -39.18 -103.69
N GLY A 60 67.70 -37.86 -103.83
CA GLY A 60 66.41 -37.23 -104.22
C GLY A 60 66.15 -36.88 -105.71
N TRP A 61 67.03 -37.28 -106.64
CA TRP A 61 66.87 -37.02 -108.09
C TRP A 61 65.86 -38.00 -108.74
N TRP A 62 66.02 -39.31 -108.48
CA TRP A 62 65.34 -40.36 -109.23
C TRP A 62 63.83 -40.39 -109.06
N SER A 63 63.30 -39.90 -107.93
CA SER A 63 61.86 -39.78 -107.71
C SER A 63 61.18 -38.88 -108.74
N HIS A 64 61.85 -37.81 -109.19
CA HIS A 64 61.29 -36.89 -110.18
C HIS A 64 61.31 -37.49 -111.60
N ALA A 65 62.40 -38.16 -111.99
CA ALA A 65 62.50 -38.80 -113.29
C ALA A 65 61.45 -39.92 -113.48
N PHE A 66 61.25 -40.76 -112.45
CA PHE A 66 60.27 -41.85 -112.51
C PHE A 66 58.82 -41.32 -112.55
N VAL A 67 58.52 -40.25 -111.80
CA VAL A 67 57.22 -39.57 -111.84
C VAL A 67 56.95 -38.96 -113.22
N TRP A 68 57.93 -38.32 -113.86
CA TRP A 68 57.74 -37.78 -115.22
C TRP A 68 57.51 -38.86 -116.28
N VAL A 69 58.13 -40.04 -116.16
CA VAL A 69 57.84 -41.18 -117.05
C VAL A 69 56.42 -41.72 -116.83
N ILE A 70 55.97 -41.86 -115.58
CA ILE A 70 54.59 -42.25 -115.25
C ILE A 70 53.61 -41.23 -115.82
N VAL A 71 53.84 -39.92 -115.61
CA VAL A 71 53.00 -38.85 -116.15
C VAL A 71 52.97 -38.87 -117.68
N GLY A 72 54.11 -39.07 -118.35
CA GLY A 72 54.20 -39.16 -119.81
C GLY A 72 53.39 -40.32 -120.40
N ILE A 73 53.55 -41.54 -119.85
CA ILE A 73 52.78 -42.72 -120.27
C ILE A 73 51.29 -42.53 -119.98
N THR A 74 50.94 -41.98 -118.81
CA THR A 74 49.54 -41.73 -118.42
C THR A 74 48.89 -40.69 -119.34
N ALA A 75 49.59 -39.60 -119.67
CA ALA A 75 49.10 -38.56 -120.58
C ALA A 75 48.94 -39.09 -122.02
N SER A 76 49.87 -39.89 -122.54
CA SER A 76 49.74 -40.53 -123.85
C SER A 76 48.57 -41.51 -123.90
N GLY A 77 48.33 -42.28 -122.83
CA GLY A 77 47.19 -43.19 -122.73
C GLY A 77 45.85 -42.46 -122.67
N ILE A 78 45.76 -41.37 -121.91
CA ILE A 78 44.55 -40.51 -121.87
C ILE A 78 44.31 -39.88 -123.25
N ALA A 79 45.35 -39.36 -123.91
CA ALA A 79 45.22 -38.79 -125.26
C ALA A 79 44.73 -39.84 -126.28
N TRP A 80 45.23 -41.08 -126.22
CA TRP A 80 44.76 -42.17 -127.07
C TRP A 80 43.30 -42.55 -126.75
N ALA A 81 42.93 -42.60 -125.47
CA ALA A 81 41.56 -42.89 -125.03
C ALA A 81 40.54 -41.80 -125.42
N CYS A 82 40.96 -40.54 -125.56
CA CYS A 82 40.11 -39.47 -126.10
C CYS A 82 39.90 -39.56 -127.62
N ILE A 83 40.76 -40.27 -128.35
CA ILE A 83 40.72 -40.35 -129.82
C ILE A 83 40.10 -41.65 -130.31
N ALA A 84 40.21 -42.77 -129.57
CA ALA A 84 39.77 -44.09 -130.00
C ALA A 84 38.24 -44.32 -129.89
N PRO A 85 37.50 -44.50 -131.01
CA PRO A 85 36.08 -44.83 -130.99
C PRO A 85 35.86 -46.33 -131.28
N ILE A 86 35.10 -47.05 -130.45
CA ILE A 86 34.60 -48.39 -130.80
C ILE A 86 33.13 -48.53 -130.38
N GLU A 87 32.34 -49.12 -131.28
CA GLU A 87 30.89 -48.98 -131.38
C GLU A 87 30.07 -49.88 -130.44
N GLN A 88 28.78 -49.55 -130.32
CA GLN A 88 27.85 -50.08 -129.31
C GLN A 88 26.73 -50.90 -129.95
N ALA A 89 26.39 -52.04 -129.33
CA ALA A 89 25.07 -52.66 -129.42
C ALA A 89 24.68 -53.27 -128.07
N VAL A 90 23.55 -52.86 -127.49
CA VAL A 90 23.09 -53.35 -126.17
C VAL A 90 21.70 -53.98 -126.30
N PRO A 91 21.57 -55.31 -126.21
CA PRO A 91 20.27 -55.94 -126.04
C PRO A 91 19.80 -55.81 -124.57
N ALA A 92 18.66 -55.15 -124.36
CA ALA A 92 18.03 -55.02 -123.05
C ALA A 92 16.67 -55.74 -123.02
N ILE A 93 16.40 -56.51 -121.95
CA ILE A 93 15.14 -57.22 -121.76
C ILE A 93 14.19 -56.33 -120.95
N GLY A 94 13.22 -55.70 -121.61
CA GLY A 94 12.21 -54.87 -120.95
C GLY A 94 11.16 -55.71 -120.22
N LYS A 95 10.89 -55.38 -118.94
CA LYS A 95 9.78 -55.93 -118.16
C LYS A 95 8.63 -54.92 -118.14
N LEU A 96 7.43 -55.34 -118.56
CA LEU A 96 6.23 -54.51 -118.50
C LEU A 96 5.69 -54.49 -117.06
N GLU A 97 5.70 -53.32 -116.42
CA GLU A 97 4.95 -53.05 -115.19
C GLU A 97 3.77 -52.12 -115.49
N ALA A 98 2.67 -52.28 -114.77
CA ALA A 98 1.47 -51.48 -114.99
C ALA A 98 1.74 -50.00 -114.68
N VAL A 99 1.27 -49.10 -115.55
CA VAL A 99 1.45 -47.65 -115.38
C VAL A 99 0.57 -47.14 -114.24
N GLY A 100 1.13 -47.17 -113.02
CA GLY A 100 0.50 -46.71 -111.78
C GLY A 100 0.38 -47.82 -110.75
N ALA A 101 0.95 -47.59 -109.56
CA ALA A 101 0.78 -48.48 -108.41
C ALA A 101 -0.71 -48.62 -108.03
N ALA A 102 -1.13 -49.83 -107.65
CA ALA A 102 -2.48 -50.09 -107.17
C ALA A 102 -2.79 -49.18 -105.97
N ARG A 103 -3.75 -48.26 -106.13
CA ARG A 103 -4.21 -47.39 -105.04
C ARG A 103 -5.32 -48.09 -104.26
N GLU A 104 -5.02 -48.45 -103.01
CA GLU A 104 -6.02 -48.92 -102.06
C GLU A 104 -7.02 -47.78 -101.76
N LEU A 105 -8.30 -48.01 -102.07
CA LEU A 105 -9.38 -47.07 -101.80
C LEU A 105 -9.94 -47.33 -100.39
N ARG A 106 -9.60 -46.44 -99.45
CA ARG A 106 -10.10 -46.48 -98.07
C ARG A 106 -11.32 -45.58 -97.91
N ALA A 107 -12.31 -46.04 -97.16
CA ALA A 107 -13.48 -45.25 -96.80
C ALA A 107 -13.13 -44.13 -95.78
N PRO A 108 -13.72 -42.93 -95.87
CA PRO A 108 -13.47 -41.85 -94.90
C PRO A 108 -13.98 -42.17 -93.50
N ASN A 109 -15.09 -42.92 -93.42
CA ASN A 109 -15.71 -43.43 -92.21
C ASN A 109 -15.95 -44.93 -92.35
N GLY A 110 -15.67 -45.68 -91.28
CA GLY A 110 -15.98 -47.11 -91.21
C GLY A 110 -17.48 -47.34 -91.05
N GLY A 111 -17.99 -48.43 -91.60
CA GLY A 111 -19.38 -48.84 -91.48
C GLY A 111 -19.59 -50.26 -92.01
N VAL A 112 -20.77 -50.83 -91.76
CA VAL A 112 -21.14 -52.12 -92.34
C VAL A 112 -21.37 -51.91 -93.84
N VAL A 113 -20.66 -52.65 -94.69
CA VAL A 113 -20.87 -52.62 -96.14
C VAL A 113 -22.24 -53.24 -96.43
N ARG A 114 -23.11 -52.49 -97.09
CA ARG A 114 -24.45 -52.93 -97.47
C ARG A 114 -24.43 -53.66 -98.81
N GLU A 115 -23.89 -52.99 -99.83
CA GLU A 115 -23.86 -53.46 -101.22
C GLU A 115 -22.52 -53.04 -101.87
N ILE A 116 -21.94 -53.92 -102.68
CA ILE A 116 -20.73 -53.68 -103.49
C ILE A 116 -21.18 -53.74 -104.96
N PHE A 117 -20.92 -52.67 -105.71
CA PHE A 117 -21.47 -52.46 -107.06
C PHE A 117 -20.48 -52.81 -108.18
N VAL A 118 -19.31 -53.34 -107.81
CA VAL A 118 -18.19 -53.61 -108.73
C VAL A 118 -17.69 -55.04 -108.58
N LYS A 119 -17.25 -55.63 -109.69
CA LYS A 119 -16.66 -56.97 -109.76
C LYS A 119 -15.16 -56.89 -109.98
N ASP A 120 -14.42 -57.90 -109.53
CA ASP A 120 -12.98 -57.97 -109.74
C ASP A 120 -12.62 -57.91 -111.24
N GLY A 121 -11.66 -57.05 -111.59
CA GLY A 121 -11.25 -56.77 -112.97
C GLY A 121 -12.16 -55.80 -113.75
N GLN A 122 -13.28 -55.33 -113.19
CA GLN A 122 -14.14 -54.34 -113.84
C GLN A 122 -13.43 -52.97 -113.91
N ARG A 123 -13.36 -52.37 -115.12
CA ARG A 123 -12.87 -50.99 -115.26
C ARG A 123 -13.92 -50.02 -114.71
N VAL A 124 -13.53 -49.25 -113.70
CA VAL A 124 -14.33 -48.17 -113.10
C VAL A 124 -13.75 -46.80 -113.45
N LYS A 125 -14.61 -45.78 -113.53
CA LYS A 125 -14.25 -44.37 -113.73
C LYS A 125 -14.25 -43.64 -112.39
N LYS A 126 -13.59 -42.47 -112.36
CA LYS A 126 -13.58 -41.60 -111.18
C LYS A 126 -14.99 -41.07 -110.91
N GLY A 127 -15.54 -41.42 -109.75
CA GLY A 127 -16.89 -41.02 -109.34
C GLY A 127 -17.93 -42.14 -109.39
N ASP A 128 -17.59 -43.31 -109.94
CA ASP A 128 -18.47 -44.47 -109.93
C ASP A 128 -18.71 -44.96 -108.49
N LEU A 129 -19.95 -45.36 -108.18
CA LEU A 129 -20.29 -45.95 -106.90
C LEU A 129 -19.66 -47.35 -106.79
N LEU A 130 -18.72 -47.53 -105.88
CA LEU A 130 -18.03 -48.81 -105.68
C LEU A 130 -18.71 -49.66 -104.61
N LEU A 131 -19.10 -49.02 -103.50
CA LEU A 131 -19.77 -49.64 -102.36
C LEU A 131 -20.64 -48.60 -101.63
N THR A 132 -21.68 -49.09 -100.94
CA THR A 132 -22.53 -48.29 -100.06
C THR A 132 -22.46 -48.84 -98.65
N PHE A 133 -22.29 -47.98 -97.65
CA PHE A 133 -22.39 -48.34 -96.23
C PHE A 133 -23.83 -48.25 -95.72
N ASP A 134 -24.15 -49.01 -94.67
CA ASP A 134 -25.42 -48.92 -93.97
C ASP A 134 -25.59 -47.54 -93.29
N PRO A 135 -26.62 -46.75 -93.66
CA PRO A 135 -26.79 -45.40 -93.13
C PRO A 135 -27.45 -45.36 -91.73
N ARG A 136 -27.87 -46.50 -91.15
CA ARG A 136 -28.67 -46.52 -89.92
C ARG A 136 -28.01 -45.82 -88.72
N ALA A 137 -26.73 -46.07 -88.45
CA ALA A 137 -26.06 -45.47 -87.28
C ALA A 137 -25.85 -43.95 -87.43
N PRO A 138 -25.26 -43.41 -88.53
CA PRO A 138 -25.13 -41.97 -88.73
C PRO A 138 -26.47 -41.22 -88.75
N GLN A 139 -27.55 -41.86 -89.23
CA GLN A 139 -28.89 -41.29 -89.20
C GLN A 139 -29.46 -41.20 -87.78
N ALA A 140 -29.29 -42.24 -86.95
CA ALA A 140 -29.71 -42.23 -85.55
C ALA A 140 -28.96 -41.17 -84.73
N ASP A 141 -27.64 -41.04 -84.92
CA ASP A 141 -26.82 -40.00 -84.27
C ASP A 141 -27.34 -38.60 -84.64
N LEU A 142 -27.53 -38.34 -85.94
CA LEU A 142 -28.03 -37.08 -86.46
C LEU A 142 -29.46 -36.76 -85.99
N GLU A 143 -30.33 -37.76 -85.84
CA GLU A 143 -31.66 -37.58 -85.27
C GLU A 143 -31.60 -37.24 -83.77
N SER A 144 -30.72 -37.92 -83.00
CA SER A 144 -30.53 -37.66 -81.58
C SER A 144 -29.99 -36.24 -81.33
N LEU A 145 -29.03 -35.78 -82.14
CA LEU A 145 -28.46 -34.44 -82.07
C LEU A 145 -29.48 -33.36 -82.47
N LYS A 146 -30.35 -33.62 -83.46
CA LYS A 146 -31.47 -32.73 -83.80
C LYS A 146 -32.46 -32.64 -82.64
N LYS A 147 -32.86 -33.76 -82.04
CA LYS A 147 -33.74 -33.78 -80.85
C LYS A 147 -33.13 -33.01 -79.68
N LEU A 148 -31.84 -33.21 -79.41
CA LEU A 148 -31.11 -32.49 -78.35
C LEU A 148 -31.08 -30.97 -78.61
N ARG A 149 -30.74 -30.55 -79.83
CA ARG A 149 -30.80 -29.14 -80.25
C ARG A 149 -32.19 -28.56 -80.05
N ASP A 150 -33.24 -29.27 -80.45
CA ASP A 150 -34.61 -28.78 -80.38
C ASP A 150 -35.12 -28.69 -78.93
N THR A 151 -34.69 -29.58 -78.04
CA THR A 151 -34.91 -29.47 -76.60
C THR A 151 -34.21 -28.24 -76.02
N LEU A 152 -32.91 -28.05 -76.32
CA LEU A 152 -32.13 -26.90 -75.85
C LEU A 152 -32.67 -25.55 -76.35
N LEU A 153 -33.20 -25.51 -77.58
CA LEU A 153 -33.86 -24.31 -78.10
C LEU A 153 -35.15 -23.99 -77.35
N LYS A 154 -35.99 -25.00 -77.07
CA LYS A 154 -37.23 -24.84 -76.27
C LYS A 154 -36.94 -24.42 -74.82
N GLU A 155 -35.89 -24.98 -74.23
CA GLU A 155 -35.45 -24.63 -72.87
C GLU A 155 -34.97 -23.17 -72.80
N ASN A 156 -34.14 -22.74 -73.74
CA ASN A 156 -33.70 -21.34 -73.84
C ASN A 156 -34.86 -20.38 -74.12
N GLN A 157 -35.83 -20.77 -74.94
CA GLN A 157 -37.06 -19.99 -75.17
C GLN A 157 -37.85 -19.86 -73.87
N PHE A 158 -38.14 -20.95 -73.17
CA PHE A 158 -38.83 -20.93 -71.87
C PHE A 158 -38.13 -20.02 -70.86
N TYR A 159 -36.80 -20.08 -70.70
CA TYR A 159 -36.10 -19.21 -69.76
C TYR A 159 -36.11 -17.74 -70.16
N ASN A 160 -36.18 -17.41 -71.45
CA ASN A 160 -36.29 -16.02 -71.90
C ASN A 160 -37.72 -15.48 -71.79
N ASP A 161 -38.72 -16.30 -72.10
CA ASP A 161 -40.13 -15.96 -71.91
C ASP A 161 -40.46 -15.80 -70.42
N ALA A 162 -39.94 -16.69 -69.55
CA ALA A 162 -40.16 -16.64 -68.11
C ALA A 162 -39.49 -15.42 -67.43
N LYS A 163 -38.37 -14.90 -67.99
CA LYS A 163 -37.81 -13.60 -67.58
C LYS A 163 -38.75 -12.43 -67.90
N ASN A 164 -39.52 -12.56 -68.99
CA ASN A 164 -40.49 -11.57 -69.43
C ASN A 164 -41.90 -11.80 -68.82
N GLY A 165 -42.03 -12.69 -67.83
CA GLY A 165 -43.28 -13.01 -67.13
C GLY A 165 -44.17 -14.06 -67.81
N ASN A 166 -43.76 -14.64 -68.95
CA ASN A 166 -44.52 -15.66 -69.65
C ASN A 166 -43.98 -17.07 -69.36
N MET A 167 -44.73 -17.88 -68.60
CA MET A 167 -44.33 -19.25 -68.20
C MET A 167 -44.99 -20.37 -69.03
N ALA A 168 -45.48 -20.05 -70.23
CA ALA A 168 -46.07 -21.02 -71.14
C ALA A 168 -45.03 -22.01 -71.71
N GLY A 169 -45.46 -23.22 -72.08
CA GLY A 169 -44.67 -24.16 -72.89
C GLY A 169 -43.59 -25.00 -72.19
N GLY A 170 -43.17 -24.69 -70.96
CA GLY A 170 -42.11 -25.44 -70.26
C GLY A 170 -42.49 -26.85 -69.75
N THR A 171 -41.49 -27.65 -69.38
CA THR A 171 -41.68 -28.90 -68.61
C THR A 171 -42.04 -28.58 -67.15
N PRO A 172 -42.59 -29.53 -66.36
CA PRO A 172 -42.82 -29.32 -64.93
C PRO A 172 -41.53 -28.97 -64.16
N GLU A 173 -40.41 -29.60 -64.53
CA GLU A 173 -39.09 -29.36 -63.93
C GLU A 173 -38.61 -27.93 -64.15
N TRP A 174 -38.70 -27.39 -65.37
CA TRP A 174 -38.26 -26.02 -65.63
C TRP A 174 -39.10 -24.98 -64.87
N ARG A 175 -40.40 -25.26 -64.62
CA ARG A 175 -41.25 -24.39 -63.79
C ARG A 175 -40.82 -24.39 -62.32
N SER A 176 -40.57 -25.55 -61.73
CA SER A 176 -40.15 -25.63 -60.31
C SER A 176 -38.77 -25.00 -60.08
N LEU A 177 -37.86 -25.10 -61.06
CA LEU A 177 -36.57 -24.40 -61.03
C LEU A 177 -36.74 -22.87 -61.09
N MET A 178 -37.67 -22.35 -61.91
CA MET A 178 -37.97 -20.92 -61.96
C MET A 178 -38.66 -20.41 -60.68
N GLU A 179 -39.55 -21.20 -60.07
CA GLU A 179 -40.17 -20.88 -58.78
C GLU A 179 -39.10 -20.79 -57.66
N SER A 180 -38.23 -21.80 -57.56
CA SER A 180 -37.09 -21.81 -56.64
C SER A 180 -36.15 -20.61 -56.86
N ARG A 181 -35.82 -20.29 -58.11
CA ARG A 181 -35.03 -19.11 -58.46
C ARG A 181 -35.68 -17.82 -57.98
N ASN A 182 -36.99 -17.66 -58.19
CA ASN A 182 -37.71 -16.44 -57.81
C ASN A 182 -37.82 -16.31 -56.28
N ALA A 183 -38.02 -17.41 -55.55
CA ALA A 183 -37.97 -17.43 -54.09
C ALA A 183 -36.61 -16.93 -53.56
N LEU A 184 -35.51 -17.51 -54.06
CA LEU A 184 -34.14 -17.13 -53.68
C LEU A 184 -33.81 -15.66 -54.00
N LEU A 185 -34.33 -15.12 -55.12
CA LEU A 185 -34.16 -13.70 -55.45
C LEU A 185 -34.87 -12.81 -54.42
N SER A 186 -36.13 -13.11 -54.08
CA SER A 186 -36.88 -12.33 -53.07
C SER A 186 -36.26 -12.37 -51.67
N GLU A 187 -35.65 -13.50 -51.29
CA GLU A 187 -34.93 -13.66 -50.03
C GLU A 187 -33.64 -12.82 -50.01
N ASN A 188 -32.87 -12.84 -51.11
CA ASN A 188 -31.69 -11.99 -51.27
C ASN A 188 -32.05 -10.50 -51.23
N GLU A 189 -33.18 -10.09 -51.82
CA GLU A 189 -33.68 -8.71 -51.75
C GLU A 189 -34.03 -8.31 -50.31
N TYR A 190 -34.69 -9.17 -49.54
CA TYR A 190 -34.95 -8.93 -48.12
C TYR A 190 -33.65 -8.73 -47.31
N PHE A 191 -32.67 -9.64 -47.44
CA PHE A 191 -31.40 -9.50 -46.72
C PHE A 191 -30.62 -8.24 -47.15
N ARG A 192 -30.63 -7.90 -48.44
CA ARG A 192 -30.02 -6.65 -48.92
C ARG A 192 -30.74 -5.42 -48.37
N ALA A 193 -32.06 -5.43 -48.23
CA ALA A 193 -32.83 -4.33 -47.63
C ALA A 193 -32.65 -4.22 -46.10
N GLN A 194 -32.30 -5.33 -45.43
CA GLN A 194 -31.88 -5.34 -44.02
C GLN A 194 -30.48 -4.75 -43.86
N LEU A 195 -29.52 -5.16 -44.69
CA LEU A 195 -28.13 -4.66 -44.70
C LEU A 195 -28.02 -3.20 -45.14
N SER A 196 -28.80 -2.75 -46.13
CA SER A 196 -28.75 -1.37 -46.65
C SER A 196 -29.48 -0.34 -45.79
N GLY A 197 -30.03 -0.75 -44.65
CA GLY A 197 -30.85 0.10 -43.78
C GLY A 197 -32.15 0.59 -44.44
N GLY A 198 -32.59 -0.05 -45.51
CA GLY A 198 -33.81 0.33 -46.25
C GLY A 198 -33.62 1.27 -47.42
N ARG A 199 -32.38 1.49 -47.87
CA ARG A 199 -32.15 2.00 -49.22
C ARG A 199 -32.36 0.85 -50.19
N THR A 200 -33.61 0.69 -50.65
CA THR A 200 -33.94 -0.13 -51.83
C THR A 200 -33.36 0.57 -53.06
N ALA A 201 -32.13 0.22 -53.39
CA ALA A 201 -31.40 0.83 -54.49
C ALA A 201 -32.00 0.39 -55.84
N GLY A 202 -32.88 1.23 -56.39
CA GLY A 202 -33.25 1.25 -57.80
C GLY A 202 -34.08 0.06 -58.32
N SER A 203 -35.38 0.29 -58.51
CA SER A 203 -36.16 -0.13 -59.69
C SER A 203 -35.76 -1.47 -60.34
N GLY A 204 -36.16 -2.60 -59.73
CA GLY A 204 -35.76 -3.95 -60.13
C GLY A 204 -36.88 -4.98 -60.32
N GLY A 205 -38.16 -4.57 -60.34
CA GLY A 205 -39.25 -5.43 -60.84
C GLY A 205 -39.58 -6.72 -60.05
N GLY A 206 -39.20 -6.82 -58.77
CA GLY A 206 -39.74 -7.82 -57.85
C GLY A 206 -40.84 -7.23 -56.97
N ASP A 207 -42.02 -7.86 -56.93
CA ASP A 207 -43.09 -7.49 -56.01
C ASP A 207 -42.65 -7.82 -54.57
N PHE A 208 -42.08 -6.82 -53.89
CA PHE A 208 -41.65 -6.95 -52.50
C PHE A 208 -42.86 -7.31 -51.63
N ASN A 209 -42.90 -8.53 -51.11
CA ASN A 209 -44.12 -9.09 -50.54
C ASN A 209 -44.57 -8.25 -49.32
N ALA A 210 -45.86 -7.95 -49.22
CA ALA A 210 -46.40 -7.14 -48.12
C ALA A 210 -46.01 -7.66 -46.72
N ASN A 211 -45.80 -8.98 -46.57
CA ASN A 211 -45.30 -9.58 -45.34
C ASN A 211 -43.81 -9.31 -45.10
N GLN A 212 -42.96 -9.32 -46.14
CA GLN A 212 -41.54 -8.96 -46.04
C GLN A 212 -41.38 -7.48 -45.63
N GLN A 213 -42.24 -6.60 -46.13
CA GLN A 213 -42.24 -5.17 -45.73
C GLN A 213 -42.61 -4.97 -44.25
N ARG A 214 -43.62 -5.70 -43.75
CA ARG A 214 -44.00 -5.67 -42.33
C ARG A 214 -42.87 -6.18 -41.43
N LEU A 215 -42.24 -7.31 -41.80
CA LEU A 215 -41.11 -7.88 -41.04
C LEU A 215 -39.91 -6.91 -40.98
N LEU A 216 -39.60 -6.26 -42.10
CA LEU A 216 -38.51 -5.27 -42.18
C LEU A 216 -38.79 -4.02 -41.32
N VAL A 217 -40.04 -3.56 -41.28
CA VAL A 217 -40.46 -2.46 -40.38
C VAL A 217 -40.41 -2.89 -38.92
N ALA A 218 -40.89 -4.08 -38.58
CA ALA A 218 -40.84 -4.62 -37.21
C ALA A 218 -39.40 -4.77 -36.70
N SER A 219 -38.50 -5.35 -37.50
CA SER A 219 -37.08 -5.47 -37.18
C SER A 219 -36.40 -4.11 -36.95
N ARG A 220 -36.77 -3.08 -37.74
CA ARG A 220 -36.27 -1.71 -37.52
C ARG A 220 -36.80 -1.09 -36.24
N ALA A 221 -38.09 -1.24 -35.94
CA ALA A 221 -38.69 -0.75 -34.71
C ALA A 221 -38.03 -1.40 -33.48
N GLU A 222 -37.73 -2.70 -33.56
CA GLU A 222 -36.99 -3.42 -32.53
C GLU A 222 -35.56 -2.88 -32.35
N ILE A 223 -34.79 -2.72 -33.43
CA ILE A 223 -33.44 -2.14 -33.38
C ILE A 223 -33.46 -0.72 -32.82
N GLN A 224 -34.42 0.11 -33.24
CA GLN A 224 -34.58 1.47 -32.71
C GLN A 224 -34.92 1.47 -31.21
N SER A 225 -35.78 0.57 -30.76
CA SER A 225 -36.09 0.37 -29.33
C SER A 225 -34.85 -0.05 -28.54
N ARG A 226 -34.09 -1.05 -29.02
CA ARG A 226 -32.83 -1.50 -28.41
C ARG A 226 -31.79 -0.36 -28.33
N VAL A 227 -31.65 0.45 -29.39
CA VAL A 227 -30.74 1.61 -29.41
C VAL A 227 -31.21 2.71 -28.46
N ALA A 228 -32.52 2.98 -28.36
CA ALA A 228 -33.07 3.94 -27.41
C ALA A 228 -32.84 3.49 -25.96
N ALA A 229 -33.10 2.22 -25.64
CA ALA A 229 -32.83 1.64 -24.32
C ALA A 229 -31.34 1.69 -23.96
N ALA A 230 -30.44 1.34 -24.88
CA ALA A 230 -29.00 1.43 -24.68
C ALA A 230 -28.53 2.88 -24.44
N ARG A 231 -29.10 3.87 -25.15
CA ARG A 231 -28.81 5.30 -24.91
C ARG A 231 -29.23 5.75 -23.51
N LEU A 232 -30.42 5.33 -23.05
CA LEU A 232 -30.89 5.62 -21.68
C LEU A 232 -29.98 4.97 -20.63
N GLN A 233 -29.54 3.72 -20.83
CA GLN A 233 -28.57 3.06 -19.95
C GLN A 233 -27.24 3.82 -19.89
N VAL A 234 -26.72 4.31 -21.02
CA VAL A 234 -25.49 5.13 -21.05
C VAL A 234 -25.67 6.46 -20.32
N GLN A 235 -26.83 7.12 -20.46
CA GLN A 235 -27.15 8.35 -19.74
C GLN A 235 -27.26 8.13 -18.22
N GLU A 236 -27.90 7.03 -17.81
CA GLU A 236 -28.03 6.64 -16.41
C GLU A 236 -26.65 6.33 -15.80
N LEU A 237 -25.84 5.50 -16.48
CA LEU A 237 -24.46 5.21 -16.05
C LEU A 237 -23.61 6.48 -16.00
N GLY A 238 -23.76 7.42 -16.94
CA GLY A 238 -23.08 8.72 -16.91
C GLY A 238 -23.49 9.56 -15.69
N THR A 239 -24.76 9.50 -15.30
CA THR A 239 -25.31 10.19 -14.12
C THR A 239 -24.77 9.57 -12.83
N GLN A 240 -24.81 8.24 -12.70
CA GLN A 240 -24.23 7.51 -11.56
C GLN A 240 -22.73 7.77 -11.42
N LEU A 241 -21.98 7.76 -12.53
CA LEU A 241 -20.55 8.06 -12.57
C LEU A 241 -20.28 9.52 -12.13
N GLY A 242 -21.13 10.46 -12.54
CA GLY A 242 -21.12 11.84 -12.04
C GLY A 242 -21.33 11.94 -10.53
N GLN A 243 -22.32 11.24 -9.99
CA GLN A 243 -22.58 11.18 -8.54
C GLN A 243 -21.40 10.59 -7.76
N VAL A 244 -20.83 9.47 -8.24
CA VAL A 244 -19.68 8.81 -7.61
C VAL A 244 -18.43 9.71 -7.66
N ARG A 245 -18.19 10.43 -8.77
CA ARG A 245 -17.11 11.43 -8.84
C ARG A 245 -17.31 12.57 -7.85
N GLY A 246 -18.53 13.11 -7.75
CA GLY A 246 -18.88 14.16 -6.79
C GLY A 246 -18.68 13.72 -5.35
N LEU A 247 -19.11 12.50 -5.01
CA LEU A 247 -18.88 11.91 -3.68
C LEU A 247 -17.39 11.71 -3.41
N LEU A 248 -16.63 11.18 -4.37
CA LEU A 248 -15.19 10.99 -4.23
C LEU A 248 -14.44 12.31 -4.01
N GLU A 249 -14.81 13.38 -4.72
CA GLU A 249 -14.27 14.72 -4.48
C GLU A 249 -14.65 15.28 -3.11
N ALA A 250 -15.90 15.10 -2.68
CA ALA A 250 -16.37 15.53 -1.36
C ALA A 250 -15.60 14.81 -0.24
N SER A 251 -15.48 13.48 -0.30
CA SER A 251 -14.70 12.69 0.64
C SER A 251 -13.21 13.06 0.61
N ARG A 252 -12.64 13.32 -0.57
CA ARG A 252 -11.24 13.78 -0.72
C ARG A 252 -11.01 15.17 -0.11
N LYS A 253 -12.01 16.06 -0.15
CA LYS A 253 -11.99 17.36 0.54
C LYS A 253 -12.21 17.23 2.06
N GLN A 254 -12.97 16.24 2.52
CA GLN A 254 -13.18 15.96 3.95
C GLN A 254 -11.97 15.30 4.62
N LEU A 255 -11.20 14.47 3.89
CA LEU A 255 -10.04 13.75 4.42
C LEU A 255 -9.00 14.64 5.14
N PRO A 256 -8.51 15.77 4.57
CA PRO A 256 -7.60 16.66 5.29
C PRO A 256 -8.26 17.35 6.50
N MET A 257 -9.58 17.59 6.47
CA MET A 257 -10.30 18.16 7.62
C MET A 257 -10.37 17.14 8.78
N GLN A 258 -10.64 15.86 8.49
CA GLN A 258 -10.61 14.81 9.51
C GLN A 258 -9.18 14.55 10.03
N GLN A 259 -8.17 14.62 9.16
CA GLN A 259 -6.76 14.55 9.58
C GLN A 259 -6.39 15.72 10.50
N ALA A 260 -6.77 16.95 10.17
CA ALA A 260 -6.55 18.12 11.03
C ALA A 260 -7.29 18.03 12.37
N GLN A 261 -8.52 17.50 12.39
CA GLN A 261 -9.26 17.19 13.62
C GLN A 261 -8.55 16.13 14.47
N LEU A 262 -8.00 15.08 13.85
CA LEU A 262 -7.23 14.04 14.54
C LEU A 262 -5.92 14.59 15.13
N GLU A 263 -5.16 15.41 14.39
CA GLU A 263 -3.95 16.05 14.94
C GLU A 263 -4.29 17.04 16.06
N THR A 264 -5.38 17.79 15.93
CA THR A 264 -5.89 18.66 17.02
C THR A 264 -6.25 17.84 18.26
N ALA A 265 -6.91 16.69 18.09
CA ALA A 265 -7.26 15.79 19.19
C ALA A 265 -6.01 15.16 19.84
N LYS A 266 -5.00 14.77 19.06
CA LYS A 266 -3.70 14.31 19.57
C LYS A 266 -2.99 15.39 20.38
N GLN A 267 -2.91 16.62 19.88
CA GLN A 267 -2.32 17.73 20.63
C GLN A 267 -3.06 18.00 21.94
N ARG A 268 -4.40 18.00 21.93
CA ARG A 268 -5.21 18.12 23.16
C ARG A 268 -4.92 16.99 24.15
N LEU A 269 -4.78 15.75 23.68
CA LEU A 269 -4.42 14.59 24.51
C LEU A 269 -3.03 14.77 25.16
N LEU A 270 -2.05 15.26 24.40
CA LEU A 270 -0.71 15.57 24.94
C LEU A 270 -0.79 16.66 26.01
N THR A 271 -1.46 17.79 25.73
CA THR A 271 -1.61 18.86 26.74
C THR A 271 -2.37 18.40 27.99
N ALA A 272 -3.37 17.52 27.85
CA ALA A 272 -4.10 16.95 28.98
C ALA A 272 -3.22 15.98 29.79
N ARG A 273 -2.31 15.25 29.12
CA ARG A 273 -1.32 14.39 29.78
C ARG A 273 -0.29 15.23 30.55
N ASP A 274 0.17 16.34 30.00
CA ASP A 274 1.09 17.26 30.69
C ASP A 274 0.41 17.97 31.87
N GLN A 275 -0.87 18.33 31.73
CA GLN A 275 -1.69 18.81 32.85
C GLN A 275 -1.86 17.74 33.94
N LEU A 276 -2.04 16.47 33.57
CA LEU A 276 -2.12 15.36 34.53
C LEU A 276 -0.78 15.15 35.26
N THR A 277 0.35 15.15 34.56
CA THR A 277 1.67 14.97 35.20
C THR A 277 2.04 16.14 36.10
N THR A 278 1.72 17.38 35.70
CA THR A 278 1.92 18.56 36.57
C THR A 278 1.01 18.55 37.79
N ALA A 279 -0.26 18.14 37.67
CA ALA A 279 -1.15 17.92 38.83
C ALA A 279 -0.64 16.80 39.76
N GLN A 280 -0.18 15.67 39.19
CA GLN A 280 0.45 14.59 39.94
C GLN A 280 1.73 15.04 40.67
N ALA A 281 2.54 15.91 40.07
CA ALA A 281 3.74 16.49 40.69
C ALA A 281 3.41 17.55 41.76
N GLN A 282 2.23 18.17 41.72
CA GLN A 282 1.75 19.08 42.76
C GLN A 282 1.14 18.34 43.97
N LEU A 283 0.61 17.13 43.78
CA LEU A 283 -0.04 16.35 44.84
C LEU A 283 0.85 16.14 46.09
N PRO A 284 2.14 15.79 46.00
CA PRO A 284 3.01 15.65 47.18
C PRO A 284 3.19 16.98 47.93
N ARG A 285 3.30 18.10 47.21
CA ARG A 285 3.42 19.44 47.83
C ARG A 285 2.15 19.84 48.56
N ALA A 286 0.98 19.53 47.99
CA ALA A 286 -0.31 19.77 48.65
C ALA A 286 -0.45 18.90 49.92
N VAL A 287 0.00 17.63 49.87
CA VAL A 287 0.03 16.74 51.04
C VAL A 287 1.01 17.27 52.11
N GLU A 288 2.19 17.74 51.73
CA GLU A 288 3.17 18.35 52.63
C GLU A 288 2.64 19.64 53.28
N GLN A 289 1.95 20.49 52.51
CA GLN A 289 1.25 21.69 53.02
C GLN A 289 0.16 21.32 54.03
N LEU A 290 -0.63 20.28 53.77
CA LEU A 290 -1.63 19.78 54.74
C LEU A 290 -0.99 19.17 55.99
N GLN A 291 0.11 18.43 55.86
CA GLN A 291 0.85 17.88 57.01
C GLN A 291 1.47 18.98 57.88
N THR A 292 2.07 20.00 57.26
CA THR A 292 2.66 21.14 57.98
C THR A 292 1.59 22.01 58.63
N ALA A 293 0.46 22.29 57.95
CA ALA A 293 -0.69 22.98 58.53
C ALA A 293 -1.27 22.21 59.74
N ARG A 294 -1.43 20.89 59.63
CA ARG A 294 -1.88 20.02 60.73
C ARG A 294 -0.90 20.01 61.91
N ALA A 295 0.41 19.99 61.65
CA ALA A 295 1.43 20.09 62.69
C ALA A 295 1.40 21.45 63.40
N GLN A 296 1.17 22.56 62.68
CA GLN A 296 0.98 23.89 63.27
C GLN A 296 -0.29 23.95 64.13
N LEU A 297 -1.41 23.39 63.65
CA LEU A 297 -2.67 23.32 64.42
C LEU A 297 -2.49 22.54 65.73
N ASN A 298 -1.80 21.38 65.68
CA ASN A 298 -1.52 20.58 66.88
C ASN A 298 -0.70 21.38 67.91
N ARG A 299 0.34 22.11 67.47
CA ARG A 299 1.15 22.98 68.36
C ARG A 299 0.32 24.12 68.97
N ALA A 300 -0.55 24.75 68.19
CA ALA A 300 -1.44 25.79 68.71
C ALA A 300 -2.41 25.25 69.77
N VAL A 301 -2.96 24.05 69.56
CA VAL A 301 -3.80 23.35 70.55
C VAL A 301 -3.02 23.01 71.82
N GLU A 302 -1.78 22.53 71.71
CA GLU A 302 -0.90 22.23 72.85
C GLU A 302 -0.54 23.51 73.64
N GLN A 303 -0.22 24.60 72.95
CA GLN A 303 0.01 25.91 73.57
C GLN A 303 -1.24 26.42 74.31
N LEU A 304 -2.43 26.29 73.71
CA LEU A 304 -3.68 26.65 74.38
C LEU A 304 -3.95 25.79 75.62
N GLN A 305 -3.67 24.47 75.56
CA GLN A 305 -3.80 23.58 76.70
C GLN A 305 -2.85 23.94 77.85
N THR A 306 -1.57 24.24 77.55
CA THR A 306 -0.62 24.65 78.57
C THR A 306 -1.03 25.99 79.21
N ALA A 307 -1.44 26.99 78.42
CA ALA A 307 -1.95 28.27 78.92
C ALA A 307 -3.20 28.08 79.82
N ARG A 308 -4.20 27.30 79.37
CA ARG A 308 -5.39 26.96 80.17
C ARG A 308 -5.05 26.24 81.48
N SER A 309 -4.03 25.37 81.50
CA SER A 309 -3.61 24.64 82.70
C SER A 309 -2.83 25.49 83.72
N GLN A 310 -2.17 26.55 83.26
CA GLN A 310 -1.37 27.45 84.09
C GLN A 310 -2.18 28.64 84.63
N LEU A 311 -3.23 29.09 83.92
CA LEU A 311 -4.14 30.13 84.40
C LEU A 311 -4.71 29.87 85.83
N PRO A 312 -5.26 28.69 86.19
CA PRO A 312 -5.75 28.45 87.54
C PRO A 312 -4.64 28.51 88.60
N LYS A 313 -3.42 28.09 88.26
CA LYS A 313 -2.26 28.19 89.17
C LYS A 313 -1.86 29.64 89.44
N ALA A 314 -1.90 30.50 88.41
CA ALA A 314 -1.65 31.93 88.55
C ALA A 314 -2.75 32.61 89.40
N ILE A 315 -4.01 32.22 89.23
CA ILE A 315 -5.14 32.69 90.05
C ILE A 315 -4.97 32.26 91.51
N GLU A 316 -4.61 31.00 91.77
CA GLU A 316 -4.34 30.48 93.11
C GLU A 316 -3.22 31.23 93.81
N GLN A 317 -2.07 31.43 93.14
CA GLN A 317 -0.93 32.19 93.67
C GLN A 317 -1.30 33.65 93.99
N TRP A 318 -2.09 34.29 93.13
CA TRP A 318 -2.57 35.66 93.34
C TRP A 318 -3.54 35.77 94.52
N GLU A 319 -4.51 34.85 94.65
CA GLU A 319 -5.43 34.83 95.80
C GLU A 319 -4.66 34.57 97.12
N VAL A 320 -3.65 33.70 97.11
CA VAL A 320 -2.78 33.50 98.27
C VAL A 320 -2.03 34.79 98.65
N ALA A 321 -1.41 35.48 97.68
CA ALA A 321 -0.71 36.74 97.94
C ALA A 321 -1.65 37.82 98.49
N LYS A 322 -2.84 37.94 97.90
CA LYS A 322 -3.90 38.87 98.28
C LYS A 322 -4.47 38.58 99.67
N ALA A 323 -4.68 37.32 100.02
CA ALA A 323 -5.14 36.89 101.35
C ALA A 323 -4.10 37.12 102.45
N GLN A 324 -2.80 37.16 102.13
CA GLN A 324 -1.76 37.48 103.10
C GLN A 324 -1.54 39.00 103.31
N LEU A 325 -1.97 39.86 102.38
CA LEU A 325 -1.86 41.32 102.52
C LEU A 325 -2.49 41.89 103.80
N PRO A 326 -3.72 41.53 104.22
CA PRO A 326 -4.30 42.06 105.46
C PRO A 326 -3.49 41.65 106.70
N ARG A 327 -2.89 40.45 106.72
CA ARG A 327 -2.04 39.99 107.84
C ARG A 327 -0.76 40.84 107.95
N ALA A 328 -0.13 41.16 106.81
CA ALA A 328 1.02 42.07 106.79
C ALA A 328 0.64 43.51 107.19
N ALA A 329 -0.55 43.98 106.80
CA ALA A 329 -1.08 45.29 107.20
C ALA A 329 -1.36 45.37 108.71
N GLU A 330 -1.90 44.31 109.30
CA GLU A 330 -2.11 44.18 110.75
C GLU A 330 -0.79 44.17 111.52
N GLN A 331 0.21 43.41 111.06
CA GLN A 331 1.55 43.40 111.65
C GLN A 331 2.22 44.79 111.58
N LEU A 332 2.06 45.52 110.47
CA LEU A 332 2.53 46.90 110.34
C LEU A 332 1.80 47.86 111.29
N LEU A 333 0.47 47.71 111.45
CA LEU A 333 -0.32 48.51 112.39
C LEU A 333 0.16 48.30 113.83
N VAL A 334 0.39 47.05 114.24
CA VAL A 334 0.95 46.71 115.55
C VAL A 334 2.36 47.30 115.71
N ALA A 335 3.21 47.23 114.69
CA ALA A 335 4.55 47.84 114.70
C ALA A 335 4.49 49.35 114.95
N ARG A 336 3.67 50.06 114.16
CA ARG A 336 3.48 51.51 114.25
C ARG A 336 2.92 51.92 115.61
N ALA A 337 2.05 51.11 116.22
CA ALA A 337 1.49 51.35 117.54
C ALA A 337 2.48 51.12 118.71
N GLN A 338 3.60 50.42 118.49
CA GLN A 338 4.65 50.23 119.50
C GLN A 338 5.63 51.40 119.58
N VAL A 339 5.87 52.13 118.47
CA VAL A 339 6.75 53.31 118.43
C VAL A 339 6.32 54.41 119.42
N PRO A 340 5.05 54.89 119.49
CA PRO A 340 4.65 55.90 120.46
C PRO A 340 4.73 55.38 121.90
N LYS A 341 4.39 54.11 122.15
CA LYS A 341 4.54 53.49 123.48
C LYS A 341 6.00 53.42 123.95
N ALA A 342 6.95 53.22 123.03
CA ALA A 342 8.38 53.32 123.32
C ALA A 342 8.82 54.78 123.53
N ALA A 343 8.24 55.74 122.79
CA ALA A 343 8.48 57.17 122.97
C ALA A 343 8.00 57.68 124.34
N GLU A 344 6.81 57.29 124.81
CA GLU A 344 6.29 57.59 126.15
C GLU A 344 7.22 57.04 127.26
N ARG A 345 7.78 55.84 127.07
CA ARG A 345 8.77 55.25 127.99
C ARG A 345 10.10 56.02 128.01
N MET A 346 10.57 56.47 126.84
CA MET A 346 11.76 57.33 126.76
C MET A 346 11.50 58.70 127.40
N GLU A 347 10.33 59.29 127.19
CA GLU A 347 9.97 60.58 127.76
C GLU A 347 9.90 60.53 129.29
N THR A 348 9.24 59.50 129.84
CA THR A 348 9.24 59.27 131.30
C THR A 348 10.64 59.00 131.85
N ALA A 349 11.49 58.23 131.15
CA ALA A 349 12.89 58.04 131.54
C ALA A 349 13.70 59.36 131.50
N ARG A 350 13.46 60.23 130.50
CA ARG A 350 14.08 61.56 130.39
C ARG A 350 13.62 62.50 131.50
N GLN A 351 12.33 62.54 131.82
CA GLN A 351 11.79 63.34 132.93
C GLN A 351 12.36 62.89 134.28
N LEU A 352 12.52 61.58 134.50
CA LEU A 352 13.19 61.02 135.68
C LEU A 352 14.67 61.43 135.73
N LEU A 353 15.39 61.34 134.60
CA LEU A 353 16.78 61.78 134.49
C LEU A 353 16.95 63.28 134.78
N GLU A 354 16.06 64.12 134.24
CA GLU A 354 16.05 65.57 134.47
C GLU A 354 15.77 65.89 135.95
N THR A 355 14.82 65.20 136.56
CA THR A 355 14.50 65.30 137.99
C THR A 355 15.71 64.90 138.85
N ASP A 356 16.37 63.78 138.54
CA ASP A 356 17.54 63.30 139.28
C ASP A 356 18.76 64.24 139.10
N GLN A 357 18.93 64.86 137.92
CA GLN A 357 19.95 65.90 137.67
C GLN A 357 19.64 67.20 138.43
N ALA A 358 18.39 67.67 138.40
CA ALA A 358 17.97 68.86 139.14
C ALA A 358 18.11 68.68 140.66
N LEU A 359 17.84 67.46 141.16
CA LEU A 359 18.08 67.09 142.55
C LEU A 359 19.58 67.10 142.89
N TYR A 360 20.44 66.52 142.05
CA TYR A 360 21.89 66.55 142.24
C TYR A 360 22.46 67.97 142.22
N ASN A 361 22.00 68.83 141.30
CA ASN A 361 22.40 70.24 141.24
C ASN A 361 21.99 71.03 142.49
N LYS A 362 20.91 70.64 143.18
CA LYS A 362 20.52 71.20 144.48
C LYS A 362 21.32 70.62 145.65
N ILE A 363 21.65 69.32 145.62
CA ILE A 363 22.40 68.64 146.68
C ILE A 363 23.87 69.06 146.68
N LYS A 364 24.50 69.16 145.50
CA LYS A 364 25.94 69.42 145.35
C LYS A 364 26.46 70.62 146.17
N PRO A 365 25.92 71.85 146.04
CA PRO A 365 26.39 72.99 146.83
C PRO A 365 26.13 72.85 148.34
N VAL A 366 25.17 72.02 148.77
CA VAL A 366 24.86 71.78 150.19
C VAL A 366 25.81 70.74 150.80
N VAL A 367 26.28 69.78 149.99
CA VAL A 367 27.40 68.87 150.34
C VAL A 367 28.72 69.62 150.37
N ASP A 368 29.00 70.46 149.37
CA ASP A 368 30.21 71.29 149.30
C ASP A 368 30.27 72.30 150.50
N ALA A 369 29.12 72.64 151.10
CA ALA A 369 28.99 73.45 152.33
C ALA A 369 29.00 72.63 153.64
N GLY A 370 29.21 71.31 153.59
CA GLY A 370 29.36 70.43 154.76
C GLY A 370 28.06 69.99 155.46
N ALA A 371 26.88 70.31 154.91
CA ALA A 371 25.59 70.03 155.55
C ALA A 371 24.92 68.70 155.13
N LEU A 372 25.44 68.02 154.10
CA LEU A 372 25.05 66.66 153.68
C LEU A 372 26.30 65.79 153.44
N SER A 373 26.12 64.47 153.44
CA SER A 373 27.24 63.52 153.27
C SER A 373 27.66 63.36 151.81
N GLU A 374 28.97 63.36 151.54
CA GLU A 374 29.53 63.05 150.21
C GLU A 374 29.03 61.72 149.62
N LEU A 375 28.77 60.72 150.48
CA LEU A 375 28.22 59.42 150.08
C LEU A 375 26.82 59.56 149.44
N GLN A 376 26.03 60.56 149.84
CA GLN A 376 24.72 60.83 149.25
C GLN A 376 24.86 61.46 147.85
N ALA A 377 25.82 62.37 147.65
CA ALA A 377 26.14 62.90 146.32
C ALA A 377 26.65 61.81 145.38
N GLN A 378 27.55 60.93 145.84
CA GLN A 378 28.05 59.80 145.05
C GLN A 378 26.94 58.80 144.66
N ARG A 379 26.02 58.48 145.58
CA ARG A 379 24.84 57.64 145.26
C ARG A 379 23.94 58.31 144.21
N GLN A 380 23.65 59.60 144.34
CA GLN A 380 22.86 60.34 143.36
C GLN A 380 23.56 60.42 141.99
N GLN A 381 24.90 60.53 141.97
CA GLN A 381 25.69 60.49 140.74
C GLN A 381 25.63 59.11 140.05
N GLN A 382 25.71 58.01 140.81
CA GLN A 382 25.49 56.66 140.31
C GLN A 382 24.06 56.49 139.76
N GLN A 383 23.05 57.01 140.46
CA GLN A 383 21.66 56.99 140.00
C GLN A 383 21.49 57.75 138.67
N ILE A 384 22.09 58.93 138.51
CA ILE A 384 22.10 59.68 137.23
C ILE A 384 22.76 58.87 136.10
N LEU A 385 23.85 58.15 136.36
CA LEU A 385 24.49 57.28 135.36
C LEU A 385 23.55 56.14 134.94
N THR A 386 22.88 55.49 135.89
CA THR A 386 21.85 54.48 135.60
C THR A 386 20.69 55.06 134.78
N ARG A 387 20.16 56.23 135.15
CA ARG A 387 19.11 56.94 134.38
C ARG A 387 19.56 57.31 132.96
N ARG A 388 20.82 57.72 132.77
CA ARG A 388 21.37 57.97 131.42
C ARG A 388 21.43 56.69 130.59
N GLN A 389 21.77 55.56 131.21
CA GLN A 389 21.76 54.26 130.54
C GLN A 389 20.33 53.81 130.19
N GLU A 390 19.34 54.01 131.07
CA GLU A 390 17.92 53.75 130.79
C GLU A 390 17.41 54.59 129.61
N VAL A 391 17.72 55.90 129.57
CA VAL A 391 17.39 56.77 128.43
C VAL A 391 18.03 56.26 127.14
N ALA A 392 19.33 55.96 127.15
CA ALA A 392 20.03 55.42 125.97
C ALA A 392 19.47 54.08 125.50
N GLN A 393 19.06 53.19 126.42
CA GLN A 393 18.38 51.94 126.09
C GLN A 393 17.00 52.18 125.45
N SER A 394 16.22 53.14 125.96
CA SER A 394 14.92 53.49 125.37
C SER A 394 15.04 54.16 123.99
N GLU A 395 16.07 54.98 123.77
CA GLU A 395 16.40 55.53 122.45
C GLU A 395 16.77 54.43 121.44
N ALA A 396 17.56 53.45 121.88
CA ALA A 396 17.89 52.27 121.07
C ALA A 396 16.66 51.38 120.80
N GLU A 397 15.72 51.22 121.75
CA GLU A 397 14.45 50.53 121.50
C GLU A 397 13.65 51.28 120.43
N ILE A 398 13.49 52.60 120.54
CA ILE A 398 12.73 53.41 119.55
C ILE A 398 13.33 53.28 118.15
N LEU A 399 14.66 53.38 118.00
CA LEU A 399 15.32 53.16 116.72
C LEU A 399 15.07 51.75 116.17
N THR A 400 15.11 50.73 117.03
CA THR A 400 14.81 49.34 116.65
C THR A 400 13.36 49.18 116.18
N ARG A 401 12.39 49.73 116.92
CA ARG A 401 10.95 49.72 116.54
C ARG A 401 10.68 50.51 115.25
N ARG A 402 11.39 51.63 115.04
CA ARG A 402 11.26 52.45 113.83
C ARG A 402 11.81 51.71 112.61
N ASN A 403 12.92 51.01 112.75
CA ASN A 403 13.45 50.13 111.71
C ASN A 403 12.49 48.95 111.43
N GLU A 404 11.92 48.33 112.47
CA GLU A 404 10.89 47.27 112.33
C GLU A 404 9.66 47.75 111.53
N VAL A 405 9.21 49.00 111.75
CA VAL A 405 8.17 49.65 110.94
C VAL A 405 8.60 49.81 109.48
N VAL A 406 9.79 50.37 109.21
CA VAL A 406 10.30 50.57 107.84
C VAL A 406 10.44 49.24 107.09
N THR A 407 10.91 48.18 107.75
CA THR A 407 10.97 46.83 107.18
C THR A 407 9.57 46.33 106.80
N ARG A 408 8.57 46.44 107.70
CA ARG A 408 7.18 46.03 107.41
C ARG A 408 6.51 46.90 106.33
N GLU A 409 6.86 48.17 106.23
CA GLU A 409 6.40 49.03 105.13
C GLU A 409 6.98 48.59 103.78
N SER A 410 8.27 48.23 103.73
CA SER A 410 8.89 47.67 102.53
C SER A 410 8.29 46.32 102.13
N GLU A 411 7.95 45.47 103.10
CA GLU A 411 7.24 44.20 102.86
C GLU A 411 5.82 44.42 102.33
N MET A 412 5.09 45.40 102.87
CA MET A 412 3.76 45.80 102.38
C MET A 412 3.79 46.32 100.93
N LEU A 413 4.80 47.13 100.57
CA LEU A 413 4.99 47.59 99.20
C LEU A 413 5.33 46.42 98.26
N ARG A 414 6.23 45.53 98.68
CA ARG A 414 6.58 44.31 97.93
C ARG A 414 5.36 43.41 97.70
N ARG A 415 4.57 43.11 98.73
CA ARG A 415 3.34 42.29 98.62
C ARG A 415 2.31 42.95 97.69
N ARG A 416 2.17 44.29 97.71
CA ARG A 416 1.32 45.01 96.74
C ARG A 416 1.84 44.88 95.31
N GLN A 417 3.15 44.97 95.10
CA GLN A 417 3.77 44.74 93.79
C GLN A 417 3.54 43.31 93.31
N GLU A 418 3.75 42.30 94.15
CA GLU A 418 3.49 40.88 93.85
C GLU A 418 2.02 40.64 93.45
N ILE A 419 1.04 41.27 94.13
CA ILE A 419 -0.38 41.22 93.78
C ILE A 419 -0.64 41.88 92.41
N SER A 420 -0.08 43.06 92.14
CA SER A 420 -0.24 43.73 90.83
C SER A 420 0.40 42.95 89.67
N ALA A 421 1.54 42.31 89.93
CA ALA A 421 2.22 41.44 88.97
C ALA A 421 1.36 40.20 88.68
N GLY A 422 0.83 39.54 89.71
CA GLY A 422 -0.09 38.40 89.55
C GLY A 422 -1.37 38.76 88.79
N GLU A 423 -1.95 39.93 89.04
CA GLU A 423 -3.11 40.42 88.29
C GLU A 423 -2.78 40.64 86.81
N SER A 424 -1.63 41.26 86.51
CA SER A 424 -1.16 41.45 85.13
C SER A 424 -0.87 40.13 84.40
N GLU A 425 -0.33 39.13 85.10
CA GLU A 425 -0.06 37.78 84.58
C GLU A 425 -1.36 37.01 84.30
N ILE A 426 -2.38 37.15 85.16
CA ILE A 426 -3.72 36.57 84.94
C ILE A 426 -4.38 37.19 83.72
N LEU A 427 -4.32 38.53 83.56
CA LEU A 427 -4.87 39.23 82.40
C LEU A 427 -4.15 38.81 81.11
N ARG A 428 -2.82 38.76 81.13
CA ARG A 428 -2.00 38.28 80.03
C ARG A 428 -2.37 36.86 79.61
N ARG A 429 -2.45 35.92 80.56
CA ARG A 429 -2.82 34.52 80.27
C ARG A 429 -4.23 34.37 79.72
N ARG A 430 -5.19 35.19 80.17
CA ARG A 430 -6.53 35.25 79.58
C ARG A 430 -6.49 35.74 78.13
N GLN A 431 -5.66 36.73 77.81
CA GLN A 431 -5.44 37.19 76.43
C GLN A 431 -4.73 36.15 75.56
N GLU A 432 -3.74 35.43 76.09
CA GLU A 432 -3.07 34.32 75.39
C GLU A 432 -4.05 33.19 75.06
N ILE A 433 -4.99 32.88 75.97
CA ILE A 433 -6.06 31.89 75.75
C ILE A 433 -7.04 32.34 74.66
N THR A 434 -7.56 33.58 74.71
CA THR A 434 -8.50 34.06 73.69
C THR A 434 -7.84 34.24 72.32
N ALA A 435 -6.58 34.66 72.29
CA ALA A 435 -5.78 34.71 71.07
C ALA A 435 -5.60 33.31 70.47
N GLY A 436 -5.17 32.32 71.27
CA GLY A 436 -5.00 30.93 70.83
C GLY A 436 -6.30 30.28 70.34
N GLU A 437 -7.42 30.51 71.03
CA GLU A 437 -8.75 30.07 70.58
C GLU A 437 -9.12 30.69 69.21
N SER A 438 -8.88 31.98 69.03
CA SER A 438 -9.15 32.66 67.76
C SER A 438 -8.24 32.19 66.61
N GLU A 439 -6.98 31.85 66.91
CA GLU A 439 -6.03 31.33 65.93
C GLU A 439 -6.42 29.92 65.48
N ILE A 440 -6.80 29.04 66.43
CA ILE A 440 -7.28 27.68 66.14
C ILE A 440 -8.56 27.73 65.29
N LEU A 441 -9.48 28.66 65.58
CA LEU A 441 -10.70 28.84 64.78
C LEU A 441 -10.38 29.28 63.34
N ARG A 442 -9.48 30.26 63.15
CA ARG A 442 -9.03 30.69 61.81
C ARG A 442 -8.38 29.55 61.03
N ARG A 443 -7.46 28.80 61.66
CA ARG A 443 -6.76 27.63 61.08
C ARG A 443 -7.63 26.39 60.86
N ARG A 444 -8.91 26.43 61.23
CA ARG A 444 -9.90 25.38 60.99
C ARG A 444 -10.91 25.75 59.90
N GLN A 445 -10.99 27.03 59.53
CA GLN A 445 -11.92 27.55 58.53
C GLN A 445 -11.25 27.87 57.18
N GLY A 446 -9.95 28.16 57.19
CA GLY A 446 -9.08 28.16 56.00
C GLY A 446 -8.24 26.89 55.93
#